data_AF-A0A2P4NXW8-F1
#
_entry.id   AF-A0A2P4NXW8-F1
#
_cell.length_a   1.000
_cell.length_b   1.000
_cell.length_c   1.000
_cell.angle_alpha   90.00
_cell.angle_beta   90.00
_cell.angle_gamma   90.00
#
_symmetry.space_group_name_H-M   'P 1'
#
loop_
_entity.id
_entity.type
_entity.pdbx_description
1 polymer ?
#
loop_
_entity_poly.entity_id
_entity_poly.type
_entity_poly.pdbx_seq_one_letter_code
_entity_poly.pdbx_strand_id
1 'polypeptide(L)' 'MSDNYNELFIIDLGLCKPIDDSQDSDNDDNEIYGILPYMAPEILRRNPYTPASDIYSFSMIMWEFT' A
#
# COMPACT_ATOMS: atom_id res chain seq x y z
N MET A 1 33.13 -6.44 -5.58
CA MET A 1 31.74 -5.98 -5.39
C MET A 1 30.95 -6.70 -6.45
N SER A 2 30.09 -7.65 -6.05
CA SER A 2 29.22 -8.35 -7.00
C SER A 2 28.17 -7.34 -7.44
N ASP A 3 28.16 -7.00 -8.73
CA ASP A 3 27.16 -6.08 -9.24
C ASP A 3 25.81 -6.79 -9.36
N ASN A 4 25.00 -6.68 -8.29
CA ASN A 4 23.64 -7.20 -8.17
C ASN A 4 22.64 -6.38 -9.02
N TYR A 5 22.82 -6.33 -10.34
CA TYR A 5 21.93 -5.58 -11.24
C TYR A 5 20.52 -6.21 -11.39
N ASN A 6 20.24 -7.32 -10.71
CA ASN A 6 19.01 -8.08 -10.85
C ASN A 6 18.19 -8.18 -9.56
N GLU A 7 18.49 -7.38 -8.55
CA GLU A 7 17.76 -7.36 -7.28
C GLU A 7 16.74 -6.22 -7.26
N LEU A 8 15.48 -6.56 -6.97
CA LEU A 8 14.41 -5.59 -6.76
C LEU A 8 14.21 -5.40 -5.26
N PHE A 9 14.17 -4.14 -4.83
CA PHE A 9 13.93 -3.77 -3.44
C PHE A 9 12.65 -2.93 -3.35
N ILE A 10 11.82 -3.22 -2.36
CA ILE A 10 10.76 -2.31 -1.93
C ILE A 10 11.43 -1.27 -1.04
N ILE A 11 11.25 0.00 -1.39
CA ILE A 11 11.80 1.15 -0.67
C ILE A 11 10.66 2.11 -0.32
N ASP A 12 10.93 3.03 0.61
CA ASP A 12 9.96 3.97 1.17
C ASP A 12 8.84 3.31 1.99
N LEU A 13 9.11 3.19 3.30
CA LEU A 13 8.17 2.68 4.31
C LEU A 13 7.61 3.82 5.18
N GLY A 14 7.68 5.08 4.72
CA GLY A 14 7.32 6.26 5.51
C GLY A 14 5.84 6.32 5.92
N LEU A 15 4.97 5.58 5.23
CA LEU A 15 3.55 5.43 5.52
C LEU A 15 3.17 4.05 6.08
N CYS A 16 4.13 3.15 6.26
CA CYS A 16 3.84 1.81 6.79
C CYS A 16 3.40 1.90 8.25
N LYS A 17 2.34 1.17 8.58
CA LYS A 17 1.78 1.08 9.94
C LYS A 17 1.54 -0.38 10.31
N PRO A 18 1.65 -0.74 11.61
CA PRO A 18 1.19 -2.03 12.10
C PRO A 18 -0.29 -2.23 11.77
N ILE A 19 -0.68 -3.45 11.42
CA ILE A 19 -2.08 -3.73 11.05
C ILE A 19 -3.04 -3.59 12.24
N ASP A 20 -2.57 -3.89 13.45
CA ASP A 20 -3.35 -3.75 14.69
C ASP A 20 -3.72 -2.28 14.96
N ASP A 21 -2.79 -1.35 14.74
CA ASP A 21 -3.02 0.09 14.93
C ASP A 21 -4.01 0.69 13.90
N SER A 22 -4.21 0.00 12.76
CA SER A 22 -5.08 0.49 11.68
C SER A 22 -6.56 0.18 11.87
N GLN A 23 -6.90 -0.69 12.82
CA GLN A 23 -8.28 -1.08 13.13
C GLN A 23 -8.85 -0.37 14.37
N ASP A 24 -7.99 0.12 15.27
CA ASP A 24 -8.39 0.71 16.55
C ASP A 24 -8.82 2.19 16.47
N SER A 25 -8.72 2.84 15.31
CA SER A 25 -9.12 4.24 15.12
C SER A 25 -10.59 4.38 14.73
N ASP A 26 -11.52 3.89 15.56
CA ASP A 26 -12.96 4.12 15.40
C ASP A 26 -13.35 5.61 15.62
N ASN A 27 -12.41 6.46 16.07
CA ASN A 27 -12.67 7.86 16.37
C ASN A 27 -11.41 8.72 16.14
N ASP A 28 -11.11 9.14 14.91
CA ASP A 28 -11.01 10.58 14.56
C ASP A 28 -10.64 10.78 13.07
N ASP A 29 -9.77 9.96 12.46
CA ASP A 29 -9.14 10.36 11.19
C ASP A 29 -9.29 9.31 10.08
N ASN A 30 -10.42 9.36 9.35
CA ASN A 30 -10.60 8.65 8.06
C ASN A 30 -9.73 9.27 6.94
N GLU A 31 -8.48 9.62 7.24
CA GLU A 31 -7.54 10.16 6.28
C GLU A 31 -7.06 9.04 5.37
N ILE A 32 -7.36 9.19 4.08
CA ILE A 32 -6.93 8.27 3.05
C ILE A 32 -5.48 8.63 2.69
N TYR A 33 -4.56 7.72 2.99
CA TYR A 33 -3.14 7.86 2.63
C TYR A 33 -2.77 6.95 1.44
N GLY A 34 -1.89 7.44 0.58
CA GLY A 34 -1.37 6.69 -0.56
C GLY A 34 -1.51 7.45 -1.87
N ILE A 35 -1.12 6.79 -2.96
CA ILE A 35 -1.13 7.36 -4.31
C ILE A 35 -2.38 6.86 -5.05
N LEU A 36 -3.27 7.80 -5.42
CA LEU A 36 -4.61 7.51 -5.93
C LEU A 36 -4.67 6.47 -7.06
N PRO A 37 -3.79 6.49 -8.10
CA PRO A 37 -3.76 5.46 -9.15
C PRO A 37 -3.58 4.01 -8.67
N TYR A 38 -2.86 3.78 -7.57
CA TYR A 38 -2.49 2.44 -7.08
C TYR A 38 -3.35 2.00 -5.90
N MET A 39 -4.35 2.79 -5.52
CA MET A 39 -5.13 2.56 -4.32
C MET A 39 -6.23 1.52 -4.56
N ALA A 40 -6.34 0.57 -3.64
CA ALA A 40 -7.36 -0.46 -3.70
C ALA A 40 -8.78 0.13 -3.49
N PRO A 41 -9.82 -0.46 -4.14
CA PRO A 41 -11.16 0.09 -4.12
C PRO A 41 -11.78 0.13 -2.71
N GLU A 42 -11.40 -0.76 -1.81
CA GLU A 42 -11.82 -0.75 -0.41
C GLU A 42 -11.32 0.49 0.34
N ILE A 43 -10.09 0.93 0.07
CA ILE A 43 -9.52 2.14 0.68
C ILE A 43 -10.25 3.39 0.19
N LEU A 44 -10.58 3.44 -1.11
CA LEU A 44 -11.38 4.52 -1.70
C LEU A 44 -12.79 4.60 -1.11
N ARG A 45 -13.32 3.48 -0.61
CA ARG A 45 -14.60 3.38 0.08
C ARG A 45 -14.50 3.63 1.58
N ARG A 46 -13.31 3.99 2.09
CA ARG A 46 -13.00 4.15 3.52
C ARG A 46 -13.25 2.89 4.33
N ASN A 47 -13.14 1.73 3.69
CA ASN A 47 -13.08 0.47 4.43
C ASN A 47 -11.67 0.28 5.00
N PRO A 48 -11.52 -0.54 6.05
CA PRO A 48 -10.22 -0.83 6.63
C PRO A 48 -9.23 -1.36 5.61
N TYR A 49 -7.98 -0.95 5.77
CA TYR A 49 -6.89 -1.48 4.99
C TYR A 49 -6.65 -2.96 5.33
N THR A 50 -6.35 -3.76 4.31
CA THR A 50 -6.09 -5.19 4.46
C THR A 50 -4.87 -5.60 3.63
N PRO A 51 -4.29 -6.79 3.87
CA PRO A 51 -3.22 -7.29 3.01
C PRO A 51 -3.61 -7.41 1.52
N ALA A 52 -4.91 -7.53 1.21
CA ALA A 52 -5.39 -7.53 -0.17
C ALA A 52 -5.20 -6.17 -0.87
N SER A 53 -5.16 -5.07 -0.10
CA SER A 53 -4.96 -3.73 -0.61
C SER A 53 -3.55 -3.53 -1.18
N ASP A 54 -2.53 -4.12 -0.55
CA ASP A 54 -1.16 -4.14 -1.08
C ASP A 54 -1.01 -5.00 -2.33
N ILE A 55 -1.71 -6.14 -2.38
CA ILE A 55 -1.68 -7.00 -3.56
C ILE A 55 -2.30 -6.26 -4.76
N TYR A 56 -3.39 -5.51 -4.54
CA TYR A 56 -4.00 -4.67 -5.56
C TYR A 56 -3.03 -3.58 -6.03
N SER A 57 -2.40 -2.83 -5.12
CA SER A 57 -1.49 -1.75 -5.48
C SER A 57 -0.28 -2.25 -6.27
N PHE A 58 0.31 -3.37 -5.84
CA PHE A 58 1.37 -4.04 -6.59
C PHE A 58 0.90 -4.49 -7.98
N SER A 59 -0.33 -5.01 -8.10
CA SER A 59 -0.91 -5.40 -9.38
C SER A 59 -1.09 -4.21 -10.33
N MET A 60 -1.48 -3.04 -9.81
CA MET A 60 -1.59 -1.82 -10.60
C MET A 60 -0.23 -1.34 -11.11
N ILE A 61 0.82 -1.42 -10.28
CA ILE A 61 2.19 -1.15 -10.71
C ILE A 61 2.59 -2.11 -11.85
N MET A 62 2.35 -3.41 -11.69
CA MET A 62 2.64 -4.41 -12.72
C MET A 62 1.84 -4.19 -14.02
N TRP A 63 0.58 -3.73 -13.92
CA TRP A 63 -0.26 -3.40 -15.06
C TRP A 63 0.32 -2.25 -15.88
N GLU A 64 0.94 -1.24 -15.25
CA GLU A 64 1.60 -0.15 -15.98
C GLU A 64 2.81 -0.60 -16.81
N PHE A 65 3.40 -1.76 -16.50
CA PHE A 65 4.50 -2.35 -17.28
C PHE A 65 4.03 -3.25 -18.43
N THR A 66 2.72 -3.38 -18.65
CA THR A 66 2.15 -4.14 -19.77
C THR A 66 1.97 -3.26 -21.01
#